data_AF-A0A7J4DF46-F1
#
_entry.id   AF-A0A7J4DF46-F1
#
_cell.length_a   1.000
_cell.length_b   1.000
_cell.length_c   1.000
_cell.angle_alpha   90.00
_cell.angle_beta   90.00
_cell.angle_gamma   90.00
#
_symmetry.space_group_name_H-M   'P 1'
#
loop_
_entity.id
_entity.type
_entity.pdbx_description
1 polymer ?
#
loop_
_entity_poly.entity_id
_entity_poly.type
_entity_poly.pdbx_seq_one_letter_code
_entity_poly.pdbx_strand_id
1 'polypeptide(L)'
;MALIEQWRSTRPWFVDGLAALAGGALGLGGFLPFIAPAAQGTLVAPRSHSWEHPLRKRILNTLERSPGIHFRELQRQLDTANGTLRHHLDVLVRERSITIMPVNGRTCYYAGAPTQVEILAGTGVTDQSQAAAMLPVGLSTVQRNIVSRLSENPEPPSQAQLARDLGRSRASVHSAIGVLRQRGILCAGGLTLAPHLSRLQTSQVDYPWLDIRVEYA
;
A
#
# COMPACT_ATOMS: atom_id res chain seq x y z
N MET A 1 11.25 -27.72 34.83
CA MET A 1 12.44 -27.86 33.97
C MET A 1 12.27 -29.11 33.11
N ALA A 2 11.61 -29.02 31.96
CA ALA A 2 11.48 -30.10 30.97
C ALA A 2 10.74 -29.58 29.70
N LEU A 3 11.13 -28.41 29.18
CA LEU A 3 10.49 -27.76 28.02
C LEU A 3 11.40 -27.71 26.78
N ILE A 4 12.23 -28.74 26.59
CA ILE A 4 13.14 -28.85 25.42
C ILE A 4 12.89 -30.14 24.60
N GLU A 5 12.05 -31.08 25.06
CA GLU A 5 11.89 -32.38 24.38
C GLU A 5 10.71 -32.49 23.38
N GLN A 6 9.90 -31.46 23.16
CA GLN A 6 8.71 -31.58 22.30
C GLN A 6 8.76 -30.78 20.99
N TRP A 7 9.97 -30.53 20.47
CA TRP A 7 10.16 -29.78 19.21
C TRP A 7 11.01 -30.53 18.17
N ARG A 8 10.95 -31.86 18.16
CA ARG A 8 11.80 -32.71 17.29
C ARG A 8 11.10 -33.82 16.49
N SER A 9 9.77 -33.83 16.40
CA SER A 9 9.05 -34.96 15.79
C SER A 9 8.02 -34.59 14.72
N THR A 10 8.31 -33.65 13.82
CA THR A 10 7.46 -33.49 12.62
C THR A 10 8.19 -32.83 11.44
N ARG A 11 8.87 -33.63 10.61
CA ARG A 11 8.94 -33.51 9.13
C ARG A 11 9.95 -34.51 8.54
N PRO A 12 9.51 -35.64 7.97
CA PRO A 12 10.34 -36.55 7.19
C PRO A 12 10.23 -36.17 5.71
N TRP A 13 11.19 -35.42 5.18
CA TRP A 13 11.35 -35.24 3.72
C TRP A 13 12.72 -34.64 3.35
N PHE A 14 13.80 -35.10 3.98
CA PHE A 14 15.13 -34.94 3.41
C PHE A 14 15.56 -36.25 2.74
N VAL A 15 15.44 -36.21 1.42
CA VAL A 15 16.09 -37.09 0.45
C VAL A 15 17.60 -36.84 0.51
N ASP A 16 18.33 -37.76 1.13
CA ASP A 16 19.76 -37.93 0.86
C ASP A 16 19.91 -39.06 -0.16
N GLY A 17 20.07 -38.64 -1.41
CA GLY A 17 20.54 -39.51 -2.47
C GLY A 17 22.04 -39.71 -2.34
N LEU A 18 22.47 -40.98 -2.26
CA LEU A 18 23.77 -41.39 -2.79
C LEU A 18 23.78 -42.92 -2.99
N ALA A 19 24.43 -43.33 -4.07
CA ALA A 19 24.84 -44.70 -4.43
C ALA A 19 23.89 -45.52 -5.33
N ALA A 20 24.07 -45.34 -6.65
CA ALA A 20 24.13 -46.46 -7.59
C ALA A 20 24.97 -46.07 -8.82
N LEU A 21 26.29 -46.21 -8.68
CA LEU A 21 27.23 -46.29 -9.81
C LEU A 21 27.34 -47.76 -10.22
N ALA A 22 26.88 -48.13 -11.41
CA ALA A 22 27.47 -49.18 -12.26
C ALA A 22 26.61 -49.46 -13.50
N GLY A 23 27.23 -49.40 -14.69
CA GLY A 23 26.88 -50.27 -15.82
C GLY A 23 26.34 -49.59 -17.07
N GLY A 24 27.17 -49.52 -18.12
CA GLY A 24 26.70 -49.31 -19.50
C GLY A 24 27.68 -48.57 -20.38
N ALA A 25 28.68 -49.28 -20.91
CA ALA A 25 29.65 -48.76 -21.85
C ALA A 25 29.16 -48.84 -23.31
N LEU A 26 29.62 -47.88 -24.13
CA LEU A 26 29.79 -47.90 -25.60
C LEU A 26 28.57 -47.68 -26.52
N GLY A 27 28.65 -46.59 -27.29
CA GLY A 27 27.85 -46.33 -28.50
C GLY A 27 28.36 -45.09 -29.25
N LEU A 28 29.40 -45.26 -30.07
CA LEU A 28 29.91 -44.27 -31.02
C LEU A 28 28.93 -44.07 -32.19
N GLY A 29 28.59 -42.82 -32.51
CA GLY A 29 27.85 -42.48 -33.74
C GLY A 29 27.31 -41.05 -33.68
N GLY A 30 28.05 -40.10 -34.25
CA GLY A 30 27.84 -38.66 -34.07
C GLY A 30 26.59 -38.08 -34.75
N PHE A 31 26.24 -36.85 -34.36
CA PHE A 31 25.63 -35.82 -35.21
C PHE A 31 25.59 -34.47 -34.44
N LEU A 32 26.48 -33.54 -34.84
CA LEU A 32 26.49 -32.05 -34.73
C LEU A 32 25.98 -31.32 -33.45
N PRO A 33 26.76 -30.36 -32.88
CA PRO A 33 26.24 -29.44 -31.87
C PRO A 33 25.52 -28.27 -32.56
N PHE A 34 24.20 -28.36 -32.75
CA PHE A 34 23.41 -27.16 -33.03
C PHE A 34 23.22 -26.39 -31.72
N ILE A 35 24.11 -25.43 -31.50
CA ILE A 35 23.97 -24.40 -30.48
C ILE A 35 22.78 -23.51 -30.89
N ALA A 36 21.62 -23.77 -30.31
CA ALA A 36 20.58 -22.76 -30.18
C ALA A 36 20.45 -22.43 -28.70
N PRO A 37 20.76 -21.20 -28.24
CA PRO A 37 20.36 -20.79 -26.91
C PRO A 37 18.86 -20.53 -27.00
N ALA A 38 18.07 -21.58 -26.82
CA ALA A 38 16.68 -21.40 -26.46
C ALA A 38 16.68 -20.86 -25.02
N ALA A 39 16.85 -19.54 -24.90
CA ALA A 39 16.48 -18.81 -23.71
C ALA A 39 14.97 -18.94 -23.57
N GLN A 40 14.52 -20.09 -23.09
CA GLN A 40 13.18 -20.27 -22.55
C GLN A 40 13.16 -19.49 -21.23
N GLY A 41 13.03 -18.17 -21.35
CA GLY A 41 12.57 -17.34 -20.28
C GLY A 41 11.21 -17.89 -19.87
N THR A 42 11.20 -18.65 -18.78
CA THR A 42 9.94 -19.05 -18.17
C THR A 42 9.34 -17.77 -17.61
N LEU A 43 8.46 -17.13 -18.38
CA LEU A 43 7.60 -16.09 -17.85
C LEU A 43 6.72 -16.78 -16.81
N VAL A 44 7.14 -16.71 -15.54
CA VAL A 44 6.32 -17.12 -14.41
C VAL A 44 5.16 -16.14 -14.38
N ALA A 45 4.04 -16.53 -14.98
CA ALA A 45 2.78 -15.82 -14.78
C ALA A 45 2.49 -15.82 -13.27
N PRO A 46 2.12 -14.67 -12.67
CA PRO A 46 1.76 -14.61 -11.26
C PRO A 46 0.65 -15.62 -11.00
N ARG A 47 0.92 -16.63 -10.16
CA ARG A 47 -0.06 -17.66 -9.81
C ARG A 47 -1.21 -16.98 -9.06
N SER A 48 -2.27 -16.59 -9.76
CA SER A 48 -3.55 -16.32 -9.10
C SER A 48 -4.11 -17.66 -8.66
N HIS A 49 -4.13 -17.91 -7.36
CA HIS A 49 -4.81 -19.08 -6.83
C HIS A 49 -6.29 -19.03 -7.24
N SER A 50 -6.79 -20.07 -7.89
CA SER A 50 -8.18 -20.16 -8.36
C SER A 50 -9.22 -20.08 -7.24
N TRP A 51 -8.80 -20.25 -5.97
CA TRP A 51 -9.63 -20.14 -4.78
C TRP A 51 -9.72 -18.70 -4.22
N GLU A 52 -8.93 -17.77 -4.75
CA GLU A 52 -9.01 -16.35 -4.37
C GLU A 52 -10.14 -15.66 -5.14
N HIS A 53 -11.12 -15.13 -4.41
CA HIS A 53 -12.22 -14.39 -5.00
C HIS A 53 -11.67 -13.16 -5.75
N PRO A 54 -12.08 -12.90 -7.00
CA PRO A 54 -11.49 -11.84 -7.84
C PRO A 54 -11.59 -10.45 -7.21
N LEU A 55 -12.66 -10.19 -6.45
CA LEU A 55 -12.80 -8.93 -5.70
C LEU A 55 -11.77 -8.78 -4.58
N ARG A 56 -11.36 -9.87 -3.89
CA ARG A 56 -10.32 -9.79 -2.86
C ARG A 56 -8.97 -9.39 -3.46
N LYS A 57 -8.62 -9.96 -4.62
CA LYS A 57 -7.45 -9.55 -5.39
C LYS A 57 -7.53 -8.09 -5.83
N ARG A 58 -8.69 -7.65 -6.33
CA ARG A 58 -8.90 -6.23 -6.67
C ARG A 58 -8.74 -5.31 -5.46
N ILE A 59 -9.29 -5.69 -4.31
CA ILE A 59 -9.12 -4.94 -3.05
C ILE A 59 -7.65 -4.81 -2.71
N LEU A 60 -6.90 -5.93 -2.66
CA LEU A 60 -5.47 -5.91 -2.33
C LEU A 60 -4.68 -5.04 -3.31
N ASN A 61 -4.86 -5.23 -4.61
CA ASN A 61 -4.22 -4.39 -5.63
C ASN A 61 -4.57 -2.91 -5.48
N THR A 62 -5.79 -2.56 -5.07
CA THR A 62 -6.17 -1.17 -4.81
C THR A 62 -5.52 -0.64 -3.54
N LEU A 63 -5.41 -1.45 -2.48
CA LEU A 63 -4.74 -1.05 -1.24
C LEU A 63 -3.22 -0.91 -1.38
N GLU A 64 -2.59 -1.72 -2.23
CA GLU A 64 -1.17 -1.58 -2.59
C GLU A 64 -0.92 -0.27 -3.34
N ARG A 65 -1.82 0.09 -4.26
CA ARG A 65 -1.77 1.35 -5.02
C ARG A 65 -2.31 2.56 -4.26
N SER A 66 -2.96 2.38 -3.12
CA SER A 66 -3.65 3.46 -2.40
C SER A 66 -3.73 3.13 -0.90
N PRO A 67 -2.59 3.06 -0.21
CA PRO A 67 -2.56 2.69 1.20
C PRO A 67 -3.24 3.76 2.06
N GLY A 68 -4.00 3.31 3.06
CA GLY A 68 -4.75 4.20 3.95
C GLY A 68 -6.03 4.78 3.33
N ILE A 69 -6.50 4.23 2.21
CA ILE A 69 -7.83 4.53 1.68
C ILE A 69 -8.90 4.17 2.70
N HIS A 70 -9.95 5.00 2.77
CA HIS A 70 -11.07 4.78 3.68
C HIS A 70 -12.20 4.03 2.98
N PHE A 71 -13.09 3.42 3.77
CA PHE A 71 -14.13 2.52 3.29
C PHE A 71 -14.94 3.06 2.10
N ARG A 72 -15.41 4.33 2.16
CA ARG A 72 -16.27 4.93 1.13
C ARG A 72 -15.55 5.15 -0.20
N GLU A 73 -14.29 5.58 -0.17
CA GLU A 73 -13.48 5.74 -1.36
C GLU A 73 -13.15 4.38 -1.98
N LEU A 74 -12.78 3.40 -1.15
CA LEU A 74 -12.52 2.04 -1.61
C LEU A 74 -13.76 1.43 -2.28
N GLN A 75 -14.94 1.67 -1.70
CA GLN A 75 -16.22 1.29 -2.27
C GLN A 75 -16.46 1.92 -3.64
N ARG A 76 -16.21 3.23 -3.77
CA ARG A 76 -16.36 3.98 -5.02
C ARG A 76 -15.42 3.46 -6.11
N GLN A 77 -14.14 3.28 -5.79
CA GLN A 77 -13.13 2.83 -6.75
C GLN A 77 -13.35 1.40 -7.23
N LEU A 78 -13.90 0.53 -6.38
CA LEU A 78 -14.17 -0.86 -6.74
C LEU A 78 -15.54 -1.07 -7.39
N ASP A 79 -16.41 -0.06 -7.34
CA ASP A 79 -17.82 -0.11 -7.74
C ASP A 79 -18.54 -1.31 -7.12
N THR A 80 -18.62 -1.33 -5.78
CA THR A 80 -19.16 -2.46 -5.02
C THR A 80 -20.25 -2.08 -4.04
N ALA A 81 -21.18 -3.01 -3.81
CA ALA A 81 -22.19 -2.86 -2.77
C ALA A 81 -21.56 -2.87 -1.36
N ASN A 82 -22.13 -2.09 -0.45
CA ASN A 82 -21.65 -1.93 0.92
C ASN A 82 -21.44 -3.26 1.66
N GLY A 83 -22.44 -4.14 1.61
CA GLY A 83 -22.40 -5.44 2.30
C GLY A 83 -21.32 -6.35 1.75
N THR A 84 -21.19 -6.39 0.41
CA THR A 84 -20.19 -7.18 -0.29
C THR A 84 -18.77 -6.74 0.06
N LEU A 85 -18.49 -5.43 0.00
CA LEU A 85 -17.17 -4.91 0.36
C LEU A 85 -16.84 -5.22 1.82
N ARG A 86 -17.79 -4.99 2.75
CA ARG A 86 -17.59 -5.27 4.17
C ARG A 86 -17.24 -6.74 4.40
N HIS A 87 -18.02 -7.66 3.84
CA HIS A 87 -17.76 -9.09 3.94
C HIS A 87 -16.35 -9.46 3.48
N HIS A 88 -15.92 -8.97 2.31
CA HIS A 88 -14.58 -9.28 1.80
C HIS A 88 -13.46 -8.65 2.61
N LEU A 89 -13.65 -7.44 3.13
CA LEU A 89 -12.69 -6.82 4.05
C LEU A 89 -12.57 -7.62 5.35
N ASP A 90 -13.69 -8.08 5.92
CA ASP A 90 -13.68 -8.89 7.15
C ASP A 90 -12.92 -10.21 6.95
N VAL A 91 -13.09 -10.85 5.79
CA VAL A 91 -12.32 -12.05 5.41
C VAL A 91 -10.82 -11.73 5.31
N LEU A 92 -10.45 -10.67 4.60
CA LEU A 92 -9.05 -10.30 4.39
C LEU A 92 -8.34 -9.85 5.67
N VAL A 93 -9.07 -9.21 6.60
CA VAL A 93 -8.56 -8.86 7.92
C VAL A 93 -8.33 -10.11 8.77
N ARG A 94 -9.27 -11.07 8.74
CA ARG A 94 -9.12 -12.36 9.43
C ARG A 94 -7.92 -13.16 8.93
N GLU A 95 -7.67 -13.11 7.62
CA GLU A 95 -6.52 -13.72 6.96
C GLU A 95 -5.21 -12.93 7.15
N ARG A 96 -5.24 -11.77 7.81
CA ARG A 96 -4.11 -10.85 8.00
C ARG A 96 -3.50 -10.31 6.70
N SER A 97 -4.27 -10.36 5.61
CA SER A 97 -3.89 -9.78 4.32
C SER A 97 -4.09 -8.26 4.29
N ILE A 98 -4.93 -7.72 5.19
CA ILE A 98 -5.20 -6.28 5.34
C ILE A 98 -5.07 -5.87 6.80
N THR A 99 -4.49 -4.70 7.02
CA THR A 99 -4.47 -4.01 8.31
C THR A 99 -5.48 -2.85 8.32
N ILE A 100 -6.20 -2.71 9.43
CA ILE A 100 -7.10 -1.59 9.69
C ILE A 100 -6.44 -0.63 10.67
N MET A 101 -6.49 0.67 10.37
CA MET A 101 -6.05 1.71 11.28
C MET A 101 -7.08 2.84 11.39
N PRO A 102 -7.48 3.24 12.60
CA PRO A 102 -8.27 4.45 12.80
C PRO A 102 -7.37 5.68 12.60
N VAL A 103 -7.74 6.55 11.66
CA VAL A 103 -7.05 7.82 11.41
C VAL A 103 -8.10 8.93 11.29
N ASN A 104 -7.99 9.95 12.15
CA ASN A 104 -8.86 11.13 12.10
C ASN A 104 -10.36 10.78 12.11
N GLY A 105 -10.75 9.82 12.97
CA GLY A 105 -12.15 9.34 13.08
C GLY A 105 -12.62 8.49 11.90
N ARG A 106 -11.71 8.03 11.01
CA ARG A 106 -12.03 7.20 9.86
C ARG A 106 -11.23 5.90 9.87
N THR A 107 -11.89 4.83 9.45
CA THR A 107 -11.24 3.53 9.23
C THR A 107 -10.47 3.56 7.91
N CYS A 108 -9.15 3.42 8.00
CA CYS A 108 -8.24 3.37 6.85
C CYS A 108 -7.68 1.95 6.71
N TYR A 109 -7.55 1.48 5.47
CA TYR A 109 -7.15 0.12 5.13
C TYR A 109 -5.79 0.11 4.45
N TYR A 110 -4.96 -0.89 4.77
CA TYR A 110 -3.62 -1.08 4.22
C TYR A 110 -3.46 -2.53 3.77
N ALA A 111 -2.81 -2.76 2.63
CA ALA A 111 -2.39 -4.10 2.24
C ALA A 111 -1.23 -4.54 3.14
N GLY A 112 -1.35 -5.71 3.78
CA GLY A 112 -0.33 -6.22 4.71
C GLY A 112 -0.05 -5.30 5.89
N ALA A 113 1.17 -5.36 6.41
CA ALA A 113 1.67 -4.41 7.40
C ALA A 113 1.94 -3.06 6.72
N PRO A 114 1.58 -1.92 7.35
CA PRO A 114 1.65 -0.62 6.71
C PRO A 114 3.11 -0.15 6.55
N THR A 115 3.78 -0.56 5.46
CA THR A 115 5.20 -0.26 5.21
C THR A 115 5.50 1.24 5.22
N GLN A 116 4.60 2.11 4.72
CA GLN A 116 4.83 3.57 4.80
C GLN A 116 4.72 4.12 6.23
N VAL A 117 3.86 3.50 7.06
CA VAL A 117 3.78 3.81 8.49
C VAL A 117 5.04 3.32 9.20
N GLU A 118 5.61 2.18 8.80
CA GLU A 118 6.88 1.68 9.33
C GLU A 118 8.06 2.60 8.96
N ILE A 119 8.08 3.15 7.73
CA ILE A 119 9.07 4.16 7.33
C ILE A 119 8.98 5.41 8.22
N LEU A 120 7.77 5.82 8.60
CA LEU A 120 7.53 6.92 9.54
C LEU A 120 7.77 6.54 11.00
N ALA A 121 7.56 5.29 11.39
CA ALA A 121 7.88 4.81 12.73
C ALA A 121 9.40 4.76 12.98
N GLY A 122 10.17 4.49 11.91
CA GLY A 122 11.64 4.55 11.90
C GLY A 122 12.24 5.93 12.18
N THR A 123 11.43 7.00 12.20
CA THR A 123 11.87 8.36 12.58
C THR A 123 11.66 8.67 14.07
N GLY A 124 11.33 7.66 14.89
CA GLY A 124 11.14 7.81 16.34
C GLY A 124 9.68 7.92 16.77
N VAL A 125 8.72 7.72 15.86
CA VAL A 125 7.30 7.61 16.20
C VAL A 125 7.02 6.17 16.64
N THR A 126 6.80 5.96 17.93
CA THR A 126 6.59 4.62 18.51
C THR A 126 5.21 4.03 18.21
N ASP A 127 4.20 4.89 17.98
CA ASP A 127 2.83 4.46 17.69
C ASP A 127 2.52 4.53 16.19
N GLN A 128 2.19 3.37 15.60
CA GLN A 128 1.75 3.25 14.22
C GLN A 128 0.54 4.14 13.91
N SER A 129 -0.41 4.28 14.84
CA SER A 129 -1.59 5.14 14.63
C SER A 129 -1.20 6.61 14.50
N GLN A 130 -0.27 7.07 15.33
CA GLN A 130 0.26 8.43 15.27
C GLN A 130 1.06 8.66 13.98
N ALA A 131 1.88 7.70 13.56
CA ALA A 131 2.60 7.78 12.29
C ALA A 131 1.65 7.81 11.08
N ALA A 132 0.58 7.00 11.10
CA ALA A 132 -0.46 7.03 10.07
C ALA A 132 -1.23 8.36 10.05
N ALA A 133 -1.41 9.01 11.21
CA ALA A 133 -2.02 10.33 11.26
C ALA A 133 -1.14 11.41 10.59
N MET A 134 0.19 11.25 10.55
CA MET A 134 1.09 12.16 9.84
C MET A 134 1.13 11.97 8.33
N LEU A 135 0.54 10.87 7.83
CA LEU A 135 0.32 10.64 6.41
C LEU A 135 -0.93 11.37 5.92
N PRO A 136 -1.01 11.74 4.63
CA PRO A 136 -2.18 12.39 4.03
C PRO A 136 -3.36 11.43 3.81
N VAL A 137 -3.56 10.48 4.71
CA VAL A 137 -4.63 9.46 4.69
C VAL A 137 -5.82 9.90 5.54
N GLY A 138 -7.01 9.36 5.28
CA GLY A 138 -8.21 9.66 6.06
C GLY A 138 -8.64 11.14 6.02
N LEU A 139 -8.22 11.89 5.01
CA LEU A 139 -8.54 13.32 4.87
C LEU A 139 -9.98 13.55 4.41
N SER A 140 -10.62 14.58 4.96
CA SER A 140 -11.88 15.11 4.41
C SER A 140 -11.65 15.67 3.00
N THR A 141 -12.72 15.84 2.23
CA THR A 141 -12.63 16.41 0.87
C THR A 141 -11.94 17.78 0.87
N VAL A 142 -12.26 18.65 1.83
CA VAL A 142 -11.63 19.98 1.93
C VAL A 142 -10.14 19.85 2.26
N GLN A 143 -9.78 19.00 3.22
CA GLN A 143 -8.38 18.76 3.59
C GLN A 143 -7.57 18.19 2.41
N ARG A 144 -8.18 17.26 1.67
CA ARG A 144 -7.58 16.65 0.47
C ARG A 144 -7.32 17.69 -0.60
N ASN A 145 -8.32 18.53 -0.90
CA ASN A 145 -8.19 19.60 -1.90
C ASN A 145 -7.12 20.62 -1.51
N ILE A 146 -6.98 20.93 -0.22
CA ILE A 146 -5.89 21.77 0.28
C ILE A 146 -4.54 21.10 0.04
N VAL A 147 -4.36 19.84 0.45
CA VAL A 147 -3.09 19.12 0.25
C VAL A 147 -2.73 19.05 -1.24
N SER A 148 -3.70 18.76 -2.11
CA SER A 148 -3.51 18.73 -3.57
C SER A 148 -3.09 20.10 -4.13
N ARG A 149 -3.78 21.18 -3.73
CA ARG A 149 -3.42 22.53 -4.21
C ARG A 149 -2.05 22.97 -3.72
N LEU A 150 -1.63 22.52 -2.53
CA LEU A 150 -0.31 22.83 -1.96
C LEU A 150 0.82 21.95 -2.51
N SER A 151 0.51 20.84 -3.18
CA SER A 151 1.52 20.10 -3.97
C SER A 151 1.80 20.75 -5.33
N GLU A 152 0.97 21.71 -5.76
CA GLU A 152 1.15 22.45 -7.01
C GLU A 152 1.97 23.73 -6.80
N ASN A 153 2.82 24.05 -7.78
CA ASN A 153 3.58 25.30 -7.81
C ASN A 153 2.90 26.33 -8.74
N PRO A 154 2.84 27.62 -8.37
CA PRO A 154 3.33 28.21 -7.11
C PRO A 154 2.38 27.99 -5.93
N GLU A 155 2.95 28.01 -4.72
CA GLU A 155 2.18 28.00 -3.47
C GLU A 155 1.29 29.25 -3.36
N PRO A 156 0.06 29.11 -2.80
CA PRO A 156 -0.82 30.25 -2.60
C PRO A 156 -0.24 31.22 -1.55
N PRO A 157 -0.29 32.54 -1.79
CA PRO A 157 0.31 33.52 -0.89
C PRO A 157 -0.44 33.67 0.45
N SER A 158 -1.67 33.18 0.56
CA SER A 158 -2.47 33.26 1.79
C SER A 158 -3.60 32.24 1.84
N GLN A 159 -4.13 31.98 3.05
CA GLN A 159 -5.33 31.14 3.24
C GLN A 159 -6.54 31.69 2.50
N ALA A 160 -6.63 33.02 2.39
CA ALA A 160 -7.71 33.69 1.67
C ALA A 160 -7.63 33.43 0.15
N GLN A 161 -6.41 33.38 -0.41
CA GLN A 161 -6.23 33.00 -1.81
C GLN A 161 -6.52 31.51 -2.00
N LEU A 162 -5.99 30.64 -1.14
CA LEU A 162 -6.28 29.21 -1.17
C LEU A 162 -7.79 28.92 -1.11
N ALA A 163 -8.54 29.65 -0.28
CA ALA A 163 -10.01 29.52 -0.22
C ALA A 163 -10.70 29.88 -1.54
N ARG A 164 -10.21 30.92 -2.24
CA ARG A 164 -10.71 31.29 -3.58
C ARG A 164 -10.38 30.23 -4.62
N ASP A 165 -9.12 29.77 -4.64
CA ASP A 165 -8.65 28.72 -5.57
C ASP A 165 -9.51 27.45 -5.44
N LEU A 166 -9.90 27.09 -4.21
CA LEU A 166 -10.70 25.89 -3.93
C LEU A 166 -12.22 26.09 -4.02
N GLY A 167 -12.71 27.32 -4.23
CA GLY A 167 -14.14 27.63 -4.15
C GLY A 167 -14.77 27.30 -2.79
N ARG A 168 -14.01 27.46 -1.69
CA ARG A 168 -14.46 27.16 -0.32
C ARG A 168 -14.44 28.41 0.57
N SER A 169 -15.18 28.35 1.68
CA SER A 169 -15.17 29.46 2.64
C SER A 169 -13.83 29.55 3.38
N ARG A 170 -13.42 30.77 3.74
CA ARG A 170 -12.20 30.99 4.54
C ARG A 170 -12.22 30.23 5.87
N ALA A 171 -13.38 30.16 6.52
CA ALA A 171 -13.55 29.42 7.77
C ALA A 171 -13.33 27.91 7.58
N SER A 172 -13.85 27.33 6.49
CA SER A 172 -13.65 25.92 6.15
C SER A 172 -12.18 25.60 5.89
N VAL A 173 -11.49 26.46 5.12
CA VAL A 173 -10.05 26.34 4.86
C VAL A 173 -9.22 26.51 6.13
N HIS A 174 -9.53 27.52 6.95
CA HIS A 174 -8.84 27.76 8.22
C HIS A 174 -8.95 26.55 9.16
N SER A 175 -10.16 26.02 9.33
CA SER A 175 -10.41 24.83 10.14
C SER A 175 -9.63 23.61 9.62
N ALA A 176 -9.68 23.37 8.30
CA ALA A 176 -8.96 22.27 7.69
C ALA A 176 -7.44 22.40 7.85
N ILE A 177 -6.87 23.60 7.69
CA ILE A 177 -5.45 23.87 7.92
C ILE A 177 -5.07 23.60 9.38
N GLY A 178 -5.92 23.98 10.34
CA GLY A 178 -5.70 23.67 11.76
C GLY A 178 -5.53 22.17 12.00
N VAL A 179 -6.42 21.35 11.44
CA VAL A 179 -6.32 19.88 11.53
C VAL A 179 -5.08 19.36 10.82
N LEU A 180 -4.77 19.84 9.62
CA LEU A 180 -3.60 19.40 8.87
C LEU A 180 -2.28 19.74 9.58
N ARG A 181 -2.21 20.89 10.26
CA ARG A 181 -1.06 21.28 11.10
C ARG A 181 -0.96 20.43 12.36
N GLN A 182 -2.07 20.19 13.04
CA GLN A 182 -2.10 19.32 14.23
C GLN A 182 -1.62 17.89 13.89
N ARG A 183 -1.96 17.42 12.69
CA ARG A 183 -1.49 16.14 12.15
C ARG A 183 -0.05 16.15 11.65
N GLY A 184 0.61 17.30 11.61
CA GLY A 184 1.95 17.44 11.04
C GLY A 184 2.00 17.30 9.52
N ILE A 185 0.86 17.36 8.80
CA ILE A 185 0.83 17.30 7.33
C ILE A 185 1.25 18.65 6.72
N LEU A 186 0.98 19.75 7.44
CA LEU A 186 1.44 21.09 7.10
C LEU A 186 2.43 21.61 8.13
N CYS A 187 3.35 22.46 7.69
CA CYS A 187 4.23 23.22 8.57
C CYS A 187 3.43 24.19 9.46
N ALA A 188 3.87 24.37 10.72
CA ALA A 188 3.17 25.21 11.71
C ALA A 188 3.00 26.67 11.27
N GLY A 189 4.01 27.24 10.60
CA GLY A 189 4.05 28.65 10.22
C GLY A 189 3.65 28.98 8.78
N GLY A 190 3.43 27.99 7.92
CA GLY A 190 3.29 28.20 6.46
C GLY A 190 2.08 27.51 5.82
N LEU A 191 1.96 27.66 4.51
CA LEU A 191 1.05 26.90 3.63
C LEU A 191 1.84 25.90 2.79
N THR A 192 2.78 25.21 3.44
CA THR A 192 3.69 24.27 2.80
C THR A 192 3.50 22.91 3.42
N LEU A 193 3.60 21.86 2.60
CA LEU A 193 3.57 20.47 3.06
C LEU A 193 4.77 20.17 3.96
N ALA A 194 4.59 19.29 4.94
CA ALA A 194 5.66 18.94 5.85
C ALA A 194 6.81 18.19 5.15
N PRO A 195 8.06 18.34 5.62
CA PRO A 195 9.23 17.78 4.93
C PRO A 195 9.23 16.25 4.78
N HIS A 196 8.57 15.50 5.66
CA HIS A 196 8.48 14.04 5.50
C HIS A 196 7.58 13.63 4.33
N LEU A 197 6.70 14.51 3.87
CA LEU A 197 5.82 14.25 2.72
C LEU A 197 6.55 14.41 1.38
N SER A 198 7.61 15.21 1.31
CA SER A 198 8.41 15.32 0.08
C SER A 198 9.11 13.99 -0.25
N ARG A 199 9.50 13.22 0.78
CA ARG A 199 10.04 11.85 0.60
C ARG A 199 8.98 10.85 0.11
N LEU A 200 7.69 11.11 0.37
CA LEU A 200 6.60 10.28 -0.14
C LEU A 200 6.32 10.54 -1.61
N GLN A 201 6.53 11.77 -2.09
CA GLN A 201 6.36 12.11 -3.52
C GLN A 201 7.34 11.33 -4.41
N THR A 202 8.49 10.91 -3.89
CA THR A 202 9.45 10.06 -4.60
C THR A 202 9.17 8.56 -4.47
N SER A 203 8.12 8.17 -3.74
CA SER A 203 7.73 6.77 -3.56
C SER A 203 6.97 6.26 -4.78
N GLN A 204 7.12 4.98 -5.14
CA GLN A 204 6.31 4.33 -6.19
C GLN A 204 4.84 4.12 -5.79
N VAL A 205 4.49 4.47 -4.55
CA VAL A 205 3.15 4.38 -4.01
C VAL A 205 2.33 5.53 -4.57
N ASP A 206 1.37 5.19 -5.42
CA ASP A 206 0.38 6.15 -5.86
C ASP A 206 -0.48 6.56 -4.65
N TYR A 207 -0.67 7.86 -4.53
CA TYR A 207 -1.67 8.42 -3.64
C TYR A 207 -2.65 9.09 -4.58
N PRO A 208 -3.76 8.44 -4.98
CA PRO A 208 -4.62 8.95 -6.05
C PRO A 208 -5.27 10.31 -5.76
N TRP A 209 -5.10 10.83 -4.56
CA TRP A 209 -5.52 12.18 -4.18
C TRP A 209 -4.44 13.25 -4.27
N LEU A 210 -3.16 12.87 -4.42
CA LEU A 210 -2.09 13.76 -4.86
C LEU A 210 -2.25 14.08 -6.35
N ASP A 211 -2.89 13.18 -7.11
CA ASP A 211 -3.21 13.37 -8.52
C ASP A 211 -4.72 13.59 -8.71
N ILE A 212 -5.22 14.78 -8.35
CA ILE A 212 -6.54 15.24 -8.82
C ILE A 212 -6.42 15.61 -10.31
N ARG A 213 -6.09 14.62 -11.14
CA ARG A 213 -6.22 14.65 -12.60
C ARG A 213 -7.24 13.64 -13.12
N VAL A 214 -8.05 13.06 -12.25
CA VAL A 214 -9.12 12.14 -12.67
C VAL A 214 -10.42 12.42 -11.90
N GLU A 215 -10.89 13.65 -11.96
CA GLU A 215 -12.33 13.90 -11.98
C GLU A 215 -12.56 14.80 -13.21
N TYR A 216 -13.32 14.30 -14.20
CA TYR A 216 -13.56 14.82 -15.56
C TYR A 216 -12.62 14.31 -16.69
N ALA A 217 -12.75 13.03 -17.03
CA ALA A 217 -12.63 12.52 -18.41
C ALA A 217 -13.76 11.52 -18.66
#